data_AF-A0A3D1IT00-F1
#
_entry.id   AF-A0A3D1IT00-F1
#
_cell.length_a   1.000
_cell.length_b   1.000
_cell.length_c   1.000
_cell.angle_alpha   90.00
_cell.angle_beta   90.00
_cell.angle_gamma   90.00
#
_symmetry.space_group_name_H-M   'P 1'
#
loop_
_entity.id
_entity.type
_entity.pdbx_description
1 polymer ?
#
loop_
_entity_poly.entity_id
_entity_poly.type
_entity_poly.pdbx_seq_one_letter_code
_entity_poly.pdbx_strand_id
1 'polypeptide(L)'
;DYDDYITKKTPDRLFNPRYDRIVDNEWKYNLHYVKINLQNHEVVNADGKVLKTPIDIDYSMRHCLIWNTEWRGAGIPPVIALEPKGEPTFLHILSGTDLKTHSYYYVRRENGKWLQTRICHSNHNWNGGYLVHGADGVVRAYLITGKGYLEGGYMDGRGGGSIEEWISEDKGNTWRMNRDLMPDRKRYPAWRFNHIQPVVRPNGEIVDGMLLFYGWKDGDSPTAKAFLLHE
;
A
#
# COMPACT_ATOMS: atom_id res chain seq x y z
N ASP A 1 -10.53 -3.70 7.19
CA ASP A 1 -11.13 -4.91 7.78
C ASP A 1 -10.27 -6.12 7.53
N TYR A 2 -9.89 -6.78 8.62
CA TYR A 2 -8.96 -7.91 8.64
C TYR A 2 -9.16 -8.65 9.97
N ASP A 3 -9.17 -9.99 9.95
CA ASP A 3 -9.32 -10.81 11.14
C ASP A 3 -8.32 -11.98 11.09
N ASP A 4 -7.25 -11.89 11.89
CA ASP A 4 -6.25 -12.95 12.05
C ASP A 4 -6.81 -14.19 12.77
N TYR A 5 -7.99 -14.08 13.40
CA TYR A 5 -8.55 -15.14 14.23
C TYR A 5 -9.49 -16.05 13.43
N ILE A 6 -8.94 -16.73 12.43
CA ILE A 6 -9.66 -17.76 11.68
C ILE A 6 -9.43 -19.11 12.34
N THR A 7 -10.40 -19.51 13.17
CA THR A 7 -10.42 -20.86 13.72
C THR A 7 -11.00 -21.84 12.70
N LYS A 8 -10.65 -23.13 12.80
CA LYS A 8 -11.22 -24.23 12.00
C LYS A 8 -12.76 -24.29 12.00
N LYS A 9 -13.45 -23.57 12.90
CA LYS A 9 -14.90 -23.59 13.09
C LYS A 9 -15.66 -22.58 12.21
N THR A 10 -14.98 -21.74 11.42
CA THR A 10 -15.62 -20.68 10.63
C THR A 10 -14.96 -20.47 9.25
N PRO A 11 -14.85 -21.51 8.40
CA PRO A 11 -14.22 -21.40 7.08
C PRO A 11 -14.94 -20.43 6.13
N ASP A 12 -16.27 -20.29 6.27
CA ASP A 12 -17.06 -19.37 5.43
C ASP A 12 -16.72 -17.88 5.65
N ARG A 13 -15.99 -17.54 6.72
CA ARG A 13 -15.52 -16.16 6.95
C ARG A 13 -14.50 -15.69 5.92
N LEU A 14 -13.86 -16.63 5.24
CA LEU A 14 -12.94 -16.36 4.14
C LEU A 14 -13.64 -16.30 2.78
N PHE A 15 -14.94 -16.57 2.71
CA PHE A 15 -15.69 -16.46 1.47
C PHE A 15 -15.74 -15.00 1.01
N ASN A 16 -15.21 -14.76 -0.18
CA ASN A 16 -15.24 -13.47 -0.83
C ASN A 16 -16.34 -13.47 -1.90
N PRO A 17 -17.45 -12.75 -1.70
CA PRO A 17 -18.60 -12.77 -2.61
C PRO A 17 -18.32 -12.11 -3.96
N ARG A 18 -17.30 -11.25 -4.06
CA ARG A 18 -16.92 -10.65 -5.36
C ARG A 18 -16.34 -11.68 -6.31
N TYR A 19 -15.62 -12.67 -5.78
CA TYR A 19 -14.92 -13.69 -6.57
C TYR A 19 -15.60 -15.07 -6.49
N ASP A 20 -16.69 -15.16 -5.74
CA ASP A 20 -17.46 -16.39 -5.50
C ASP A 20 -16.57 -17.57 -5.06
N ARG A 21 -15.68 -17.31 -4.10
CA ARG A 21 -14.76 -18.31 -3.55
C ARG A 21 -14.18 -17.92 -2.22
N ILE A 22 -13.66 -18.91 -1.51
CA ILE A 22 -12.80 -18.72 -0.34
C ILE A 22 -11.45 -18.15 -0.80
N VAL A 23 -11.01 -17.07 -0.15
CA VAL A 23 -9.66 -16.50 -0.29
C VAL A 23 -8.80 -16.86 0.92
N ASP A 24 -7.51 -16.53 0.90
CA ASP A 24 -6.64 -16.72 2.05
C ASP A 24 -6.91 -15.66 3.16
N ASN A 25 -6.38 -15.92 4.36
CA ASN A 25 -6.58 -15.08 5.53
C ASN A 25 -5.67 -13.84 5.56
N GLU A 26 -4.89 -13.57 4.51
CA GLU A 26 -3.96 -12.45 4.45
C GLU A 26 -4.62 -11.19 3.86
N TRP A 27 -5.82 -11.33 3.28
CA TRP A 27 -6.56 -10.28 2.59
C TRP A 27 -7.10 -9.21 3.52
N LYS A 28 -6.67 -7.98 3.28
CA LYS A 28 -7.15 -6.76 3.93
C LYS A 28 -8.10 -6.04 2.99
N TYR A 29 -9.25 -5.66 3.52
CA TYR A 29 -10.32 -4.97 2.80
C TYR A 29 -10.53 -3.56 3.34
N ASN A 30 -11.15 -2.71 2.52
CA ASN A 30 -11.56 -1.36 2.88
C ASN A 30 -10.40 -0.43 3.31
N LEU A 31 -10.64 0.87 3.22
CA LEU A 31 -9.73 1.88 3.75
C LEU A 31 -10.44 2.63 4.87
N HIS A 32 -9.87 2.59 6.06
CA HIS A 32 -10.34 3.30 7.24
C HIS A 32 -9.23 4.21 7.76
N TYR A 33 -9.61 5.35 8.33
CA TYR A 33 -8.65 6.30 8.88
C TYR A 33 -9.12 6.89 10.21
N VAL A 34 -8.18 6.98 11.14
CA VAL A 34 -8.30 7.74 12.39
C VAL A 34 -7.01 8.52 12.62
N LYS A 35 -7.13 9.65 13.31
CA LYS A 35 -6.00 10.45 13.78
C LYS A 35 -6.05 10.50 15.30
N ILE A 36 -4.91 10.25 15.94
CA ILE A 36 -4.78 10.28 17.39
C ILE A 36 -3.91 11.47 17.76
N ASN A 37 -4.42 12.35 18.62
CA ASN A 37 -3.62 13.37 19.25
C ASN A 37 -2.91 12.75 20.47
N LEU A 38 -1.57 12.69 20.44
CA LEU A 38 -0.79 12.04 21.48
C LEU A 38 -0.72 12.83 22.79
N GLN A 39 -1.04 14.13 22.80
CA GLN A 39 -0.99 14.95 24.00
C GLN A 39 -2.24 14.77 24.86
N ASN A 40 -3.42 14.71 24.24
CA ASN A 40 -4.70 14.62 24.93
C ASN A 40 -5.45 13.30 24.67
N HIS A 41 -4.85 12.39 23.89
CA HIS A 41 -5.39 11.08 23.53
C HIS A 41 -6.72 11.12 22.75
N GLU A 42 -7.09 12.29 22.21
CA GLU A 42 -8.29 12.42 21.39
C GLU A 42 -8.12 11.67 20.07
N VAL A 43 -9.12 10.83 19.76
CA VAL A 43 -9.18 10.10 18.49
C VAL A 43 -10.26 10.74 17.63
N VAL A 44 -9.89 11.17 16.43
CA VAL A 44 -10.81 11.77 15.45
C VAL A 44 -10.82 11.02 14.13
N ASN A 45 -11.93 11.06 13.41
CA ASN A 45 -11.99 10.56 12.03
C ASN A 45 -11.43 11.60 11.03
N ALA A 46 -11.48 11.28 9.73
CA ALA A 46 -11.02 12.18 8.68
C ALA A 46 -11.83 13.48 8.51
N ASP A 47 -13.00 13.58 9.14
CA ASP A 47 -13.80 14.82 9.22
C ASP A 47 -13.50 15.65 10.47
N GLY A 48 -12.53 15.21 11.30
CA GLY A 48 -12.21 15.86 12.57
C GLY A 48 -13.23 15.59 13.68
N LYS A 49 -14.16 14.65 13.49
CA LYS A 49 -15.15 14.30 14.52
C LYS A 49 -14.50 13.37 15.56
N VAL A 50 -14.64 13.72 16.83
CA VAL A 50 -14.20 12.88 17.96
C VAL A 50 -14.93 11.55 17.95
N LEU A 51 -14.18 10.47 18.13
CA LEU A 51 -14.64 9.09 18.09
C LEU A 51 -14.72 8.48 19.49
N LYS A 52 -15.67 7.57 19.66
CA LYS A 52 -15.72 6.71 20.85
C LYS A 52 -14.66 5.61 20.75
N THR A 53 -13.89 5.42 21.81
CA THR A 53 -12.91 4.33 21.94
C THR A 53 -13.32 3.33 23.03
N PRO A 54 -12.98 2.03 22.91
CA PRO A 54 -12.32 1.38 21.77
C PRO A 54 -13.22 1.34 20.52
N ILE A 55 -12.60 1.30 19.34
CA ILE A 55 -13.28 1.26 18.04
C ILE A 55 -13.40 -0.19 17.59
N ASP A 56 -14.62 -0.68 17.47
CA ASP A 56 -14.93 -1.96 16.82
C ASP A 56 -15.16 -1.79 15.30
N ILE A 57 -15.29 -2.90 14.58
CA ILE A 57 -15.45 -2.90 13.12
C ILE A 57 -16.74 -2.21 12.66
N ASP A 58 -17.86 -2.43 13.35
CA ASP A 58 -19.15 -1.85 12.99
C ASP A 58 -19.14 -0.32 13.16
N TYR A 59 -18.53 0.16 14.25
CA TYR A 59 -18.31 1.58 14.48
C TYR A 59 -17.35 2.17 13.47
N SER A 60 -16.25 1.48 13.16
CA SER A 60 -15.28 1.90 12.14
C SER A 60 -15.91 2.04 10.75
N MET A 61 -16.76 1.11 10.34
CA MET A 61 -17.50 1.15 9.07
C MET A 61 -18.41 2.37 8.94
N ARG A 62 -19.01 2.81 10.05
CA ARG A 62 -19.91 3.98 10.06
C ARG A 62 -19.19 5.32 10.17
N HIS A 63 -18.05 5.36 10.85
CA HIS A 63 -17.45 6.62 11.27
C HIS A 63 -16.04 6.88 10.73
N CYS A 64 -15.32 5.84 10.29
CA CYS A 64 -13.92 5.91 9.90
C CYS A 64 -13.67 5.50 8.45
N LEU A 65 -14.69 4.97 7.76
CA LEU A 65 -14.57 4.46 6.40
C LEU A 65 -14.28 5.60 5.40
N ILE A 66 -13.18 5.46 4.68
CA ILE A 66 -12.75 6.33 3.59
C ILE A 66 -13.14 5.73 2.24
N TRP A 67 -12.96 4.42 2.11
CA TRP A 67 -13.29 3.70 0.88
C TRP A 67 -13.78 2.29 1.18
N ASN A 68 -15.02 1.99 0.79
CA ASN A 68 -15.51 0.62 0.65
C ASN A 68 -14.93 0.01 -0.63
N THR A 69 -14.09 -1.01 -0.51
CA THR A 69 -13.38 -1.60 -1.66
C THR A 69 -14.22 -2.64 -2.39
N GLU A 70 -15.46 -2.87 -1.95
CA GLU A 70 -16.42 -3.82 -2.54
C GLU A 70 -15.81 -5.23 -2.63
N TRP A 71 -15.21 -5.69 -1.53
CA TRP A 71 -14.52 -6.96 -1.40
C TRP A 71 -13.26 -7.13 -2.26
N ARG A 72 -12.77 -6.06 -2.92
CA ARG A 72 -11.39 -6.03 -3.40
C ARG A 72 -10.46 -5.92 -2.21
N GLY A 73 -9.38 -6.68 -2.22
CA GLY A 73 -8.42 -6.69 -1.12
C GLY A 73 -7.01 -6.88 -1.61
N ALA A 74 -6.07 -6.86 -0.66
CA ALA A 74 -4.67 -7.13 -0.90
C ALA A 74 -3.99 -7.65 0.37
N GLY A 75 -2.80 -8.22 0.25
CA GLY A 75 -2.05 -8.78 1.37
C GLY A 75 -1.44 -7.73 2.30
N ILE A 76 -1.25 -6.50 1.82
CA ILE A 76 -0.58 -5.41 2.56
C ILE A 76 -1.55 -4.27 2.91
N PRO A 77 -1.41 -3.64 4.09
CA PRO A 77 -2.16 -2.42 4.38
C PRO A 77 -1.78 -1.25 3.44
N PRO A 78 -2.70 -0.28 3.27
CA PRO A 78 -2.41 0.94 2.53
C PRO A 78 -1.33 1.78 3.21
N VAL A 79 -0.58 2.53 2.41
CA VAL A 79 0.41 3.51 2.86
C VAL A 79 -0.27 4.86 3.00
N ILE A 80 0.08 5.62 4.04
CA ILE A 80 -0.39 6.98 4.27
C ILE A 80 0.72 7.99 4.01
N ALA A 81 0.37 9.09 3.36
CA ALA A 81 1.18 10.29 3.27
C ALA A 81 0.34 11.51 3.65
N LEU A 82 0.95 12.51 4.27
CA LEU A 82 0.27 13.75 4.61
C LEU A 82 0.64 14.84 3.59
N GLU A 83 -0.36 15.53 3.09
CA GLU A 83 -0.20 16.80 2.39
C GLU A 83 0.38 17.87 3.34
N PRO A 84 0.96 18.97 2.84
CA PRO A 84 1.54 20.03 3.69
C PRO A 84 0.58 20.62 4.75
N LYS A 85 -0.73 20.57 4.48
CA LYS A 85 -1.77 21.02 5.43
C LYS A 85 -2.20 19.95 6.44
N GLY A 86 -1.60 18.76 6.39
CA GLY A 86 -1.91 17.63 7.26
C GLY A 86 -3.10 16.78 6.81
N GLU A 87 -3.64 17.03 5.61
CA GLU A 87 -4.68 16.19 5.01
C GLU A 87 -4.09 14.84 4.59
N PRO A 88 -4.71 13.70 4.94
CA PRO A 88 -4.18 12.40 4.61
C PRO A 88 -4.51 12.01 3.17
N THR A 89 -3.53 11.38 2.54
CA THR A 89 -3.62 10.75 1.23
C THR A 89 -3.09 9.33 1.34
N PHE A 90 -3.54 8.45 0.47
CA PHE A 90 -3.24 7.03 0.61
C PHE A 90 -2.80 6.41 -0.71
N LEU A 91 -1.88 5.47 -0.60
CA LEU A 91 -1.55 4.53 -1.65
C LEU A 91 -2.10 3.17 -1.25
N HIS A 92 -3.07 2.65 -2.01
CA HIS A 92 -3.69 1.37 -1.76
C HIS A 92 -3.49 0.45 -2.96
N ILE A 93 -3.07 -0.78 -2.71
CA ILE A 93 -3.11 -1.85 -3.69
C ILE A 93 -4.40 -2.66 -3.51
N LEU A 94 -5.09 -2.97 -4.60
CA LEU A 94 -6.33 -3.75 -4.59
C LEU A 94 -6.39 -4.71 -5.76
N SER A 95 -6.99 -5.87 -5.51
CA SER A 95 -7.39 -6.82 -6.53
C SER A 95 -8.40 -6.23 -7.51
N GLY A 96 -8.42 -6.80 -8.72
CA GLY A 96 -9.23 -6.34 -9.84
C GLY A 96 -10.49 -7.17 -10.03
N THR A 97 -10.67 -7.64 -11.26
CA THR A 97 -11.75 -8.56 -11.66
C THR A 97 -11.54 -9.98 -11.14
N ASP A 98 -10.31 -10.33 -10.78
CA ASP A 98 -9.94 -11.63 -10.22
C ASP A 98 -8.88 -11.48 -9.11
N LEU A 99 -8.47 -12.60 -8.53
CA LEU A 99 -7.47 -12.67 -7.46
C LEU A 99 -6.02 -12.51 -7.94
N LYS A 100 -5.77 -12.40 -9.24
CA LYS A 100 -4.42 -12.35 -9.84
C LYS A 100 -4.15 -11.03 -10.56
N THR A 101 -5.11 -10.13 -10.59
CA THR A 101 -4.98 -8.80 -11.17
C THR A 101 -4.98 -7.79 -10.04
N HIS A 102 -3.92 -7.01 -9.91
CA HIS A 102 -3.84 -5.96 -8.89
C HIS A 102 -3.48 -4.62 -9.51
N SER A 103 -3.86 -3.54 -8.84
CA SER A 103 -3.46 -2.19 -9.23
C SER A 103 -3.28 -1.32 -8.01
N TYR A 104 -2.37 -0.36 -8.13
CA TYR A 104 -2.20 0.71 -7.17
C TYR A 104 -3.20 1.83 -7.43
N TYR A 105 -3.73 2.39 -6.35
CA TYR A 105 -4.67 3.49 -6.35
C TYR A 105 -4.17 4.57 -5.41
N TYR A 106 -4.20 5.81 -5.90
CA TYR A 106 -4.03 6.99 -5.09
C TYR A 106 -5.40 7.45 -4.59
N VAL A 107 -5.54 7.62 -3.27
CA VAL A 107 -6.78 8.05 -2.63
C VAL A 107 -6.55 9.37 -1.93
N ARG A 108 -7.42 10.35 -2.19
CA ARG A 108 -7.29 11.71 -1.64
C ARG A 108 -8.67 12.34 -1.45
N ARG A 109 -8.71 13.43 -0.68
CA ARG A 109 -9.91 14.22 -0.48
C ARG A 109 -9.88 15.49 -1.32
N GLU A 110 -10.92 15.72 -2.11
CA GLU A 110 -11.12 16.96 -2.86
C GLU A 110 -12.56 17.45 -2.66
N ASN A 111 -12.72 18.72 -2.30
CA ASN A 111 -14.04 19.36 -2.10
C ASN A 111 -14.98 18.52 -1.20
N GLY A 112 -14.41 17.97 -0.11
CA GLY A 112 -15.14 17.15 0.86
C GLY A 112 -15.36 15.69 0.46
N LYS A 113 -15.02 15.28 -0.77
CA LYS A 113 -15.24 13.93 -1.30
C LYS A 113 -13.94 13.14 -1.43
N TRP A 114 -14.00 11.85 -1.15
CA TRP A 114 -12.88 10.93 -1.39
C TRP A 114 -12.87 10.47 -2.84
N LEU A 115 -11.74 10.67 -3.51
CA LEU A 115 -11.50 10.29 -4.89
C LEU A 115 -10.41 9.23 -4.95
N GLN A 116 -10.53 8.32 -5.91
CA GLN A 116 -9.56 7.26 -6.17
C GLN A 116 -9.10 7.33 -7.63
N THR A 117 -7.79 7.45 -7.85
CA THR A 117 -7.18 7.41 -9.18
C THR A 117 -6.31 6.16 -9.27
N ARG A 118 -6.51 5.34 -10.30
CA ARG A 118 -5.60 4.22 -10.57
C ARG A 118 -4.24 4.77 -11.05
N ILE A 119 -3.15 4.29 -10.45
CA ILE A 119 -1.78 4.65 -10.84
C ILE A 119 -1.29 3.70 -11.92
N CYS A 120 -1.05 2.43 -11.55
CA CYS A 120 -0.52 1.41 -12.45
C CYS A 120 -0.91 0.00 -12.00
N HIS A 121 -0.55 -1.00 -12.79
CA HIS A 121 -0.69 -2.41 -12.43
C HIS A 121 0.35 -2.80 -11.36
N SER A 122 -0.03 -3.75 -10.50
CA SER A 122 0.89 -4.47 -9.62
C SER A 122 0.84 -5.96 -9.96
N ASN A 123 2.00 -6.60 -10.00
CA ASN A 123 2.15 -8.03 -10.26
C ASN A 123 1.93 -8.91 -9.02
N HIS A 124 1.65 -8.34 -7.84
CA HIS A 124 1.36 -9.14 -6.64
C HIS A 124 0.54 -8.39 -5.59
N ASN A 125 -0.26 -9.10 -4.79
CA ASN A 125 -1.08 -8.53 -3.71
C ASN A 125 -0.26 -8.07 -2.48
N TRP A 126 0.95 -8.58 -2.32
CA TRP A 126 1.89 -8.22 -1.25
C TRP A 126 2.91 -7.14 -1.62
N ASN A 127 2.80 -6.58 -2.82
CA ASN A 127 3.70 -5.52 -3.24
C ASN A 127 3.45 -4.24 -2.44
N GLY A 128 4.44 -3.85 -1.64
CA GLY A 128 4.44 -2.57 -0.95
C GLY A 128 4.73 -1.41 -1.90
N GLY A 129 4.75 -0.22 -1.32
CA GLY A 129 5.15 0.99 -2.01
C GLY A 129 5.40 2.10 -1.01
N TYR A 130 5.80 3.25 -1.52
CA TYR A 130 5.99 4.47 -0.74
C TYR A 130 5.36 5.65 -1.49
N LEU A 131 4.74 6.56 -0.75
CA LEU A 131 4.05 7.74 -1.28
C LEU A 131 4.57 8.98 -0.57
N VAL A 132 4.88 10.03 -1.32
CA VAL A 132 5.40 11.28 -0.78
C VAL A 132 4.91 12.49 -1.58
N HIS A 133 4.66 13.57 -0.86
CA HIS A 133 4.39 14.90 -1.42
C HIS A 133 5.68 15.68 -1.47
N GLY A 134 6.19 15.93 -2.68
CA GLY A 134 7.41 16.71 -2.87
C GLY A 134 7.20 18.19 -2.57
N ALA A 135 8.25 18.86 -2.11
CA ALA A 135 8.24 20.31 -1.90
C ALA A 135 8.02 21.12 -3.21
N ASP A 136 8.25 20.49 -4.35
CA ASP A 136 7.98 21.02 -5.70
C ASP A 136 6.51 20.89 -6.12
N GLY A 137 5.64 20.35 -5.26
CA GLY A 137 4.23 20.13 -5.54
C GLY A 137 3.94 18.88 -6.37
N VAL A 138 4.95 18.07 -6.69
CA VAL A 138 4.80 16.80 -7.40
C VAL A 138 4.58 15.66 -6.40
N VAL A 139 3.50 14.91 -6.58
CA VAL A 139 3.23 13.69 -5.80
C VAL A 139 4.02 12.54 -6.42
N ARG A 140 4.77 11.80 -5.60
CA ARG A 140 5.59 10.67 -6.05
C ARG A 140 5.16 9.40 -5.36
N ALA A 141 5.10 8.33 -6.13
CA ALA A 141 4.86 6.98 -5.66
C ALA A 141 6.00 6.08 -6.14
N TYR A 142 6.66 5.40 -5.20
CA TYR A 142 7.68 4.40 -5.49
C TYR A 142 7.04 3.03 -5.35
N LEU A 143 6.91 2.32 -6.46
CA LEU A 143 6.03 1.16 -6.60
C LEU A 143 6.81 -0.06 -7.05
N ILE A 144 6.36 -1.23 -6.59
CA ILE A 144 6.84 -2.52 -7.09
C ILE A 144 5.92 -2.97 -8.24
N THR A 145 6.50 -3.15 -9.42
CA THR A 145 5.78 -3.52 -10.64
C THR A 145 6.38 -4.76 -11.29
N GLY A 146 5.66 -5.36 -12.24
CA GLY A 146 6.19 -6.49 -12.99
C GLY A 146 5.20 -6.99 -14.03
N LYS A 147 5.62 -8.02 -14.77
CA LYS A 147 4.79 -8.68 -15.78
C LYS A 147 4.12 -9.91 -15.19
N GLY A 148 2.81 -10.05 -15.44
CA GLY A 148 2.00 -11.17 -14.96
C GLY A 148 1.84 -11.16 -13.45
N TYR A 149 1.02 -12.05 -12.90
CA TYR A 149 0.95 -12.25 -11.45
C TYR A 149 2.08 -13.18 -11.00
N LEU A 150 2.77 -12.84 -9.92
CA LEU A 150 3.81 -13.71 -9.36
C LEU A 150 3.16 -14.83 -8.55
N GLU A 151 3.51 -16.07 -8.87
CA GLU A 151 3.11 -17.27 -8.12
C GLU A 151 4.26 -18.27 -8.18
N GLY A 152 4.52 -18.98 -7.07
CA GLY A 152 5.62 -19.93 -7.01
C GLY A 152 6.08 -20.22 -5.60
N GLY A 153 7.39 -20.44 -5.45
CA GLY A 153 8.05 -20.76 -4.19
C GLY A 153 7.88 -19.69 -3.11
N TYR A 154 8.52 -19.92 -1.96
CA TYR A 154 8.35 -19.09 -0.75
C TYR A 154 8.43 -17.58 -1.02
N MET A 155 9.32 -17.16 -1.91
CA MET A 155 9.54 -15.74 -2.18
C MET A 155 8.52 -15.10 -3.12
N ASP A 156 8.05 -15.80 -4.16
CA ASP A 156 7.07 -15.22 -5.09
C ASP A 156 5.72 -14.98 -4.36
N GLY A 157 5.42 -15.77 -3.32
CA GLY A 157 4.27 -15.54 -2.42
C GLY A 157 4.41 -14.30 -1.51
N ARG A 158 5.57 -13.65 -1.44
CA ARG A 158 5.81 -12.42 -0.66
C ARG A 158 5.80 -11.16 -1.52
N GLY A 159 5.40 -11.28 -2.79
CA GLY A 159 5.52 -10.20 -3.77
C GLY A 159 6.94 -9.99 -4.27
N GLY A 160 7.11 -9.00 -5.13
CA GLY A 160 8.36 -8.82 -5.84
C GLY A 160 8.17 -8.12 -7.17
N GLY A 161 9.25 -7.56 -7.71
CA GLY A 161 9.20 -6.93 -9.02
C GLY A 161 10.34 -5.96 -9.26
N SER A 162 10.18 -5.16 -10.32
CA SER A 162 10.96 -3.96 -10.57
C SER A 162 10.51 -2.84 -9.63
N ILE A 163 11.41 -1.91 -9.32
CA ILE A 163 11.09 -0.70 -8.56
C ILE A 163 10.96 0.43 -9.57
N GLU A 164 9.84 1.13 -9.55
CA GLU A 164 9.58 2.27 -10.42
C GLU A 164 9.16 3.48 -9.61
N GLU A 165 9.56 4.66 -10.07
CA GLU A 165 8.98 5.93 -9.63
C GLU A 165 7.86 6.34 -10.58
N TRP A 166 6.69 6.61 -10.00
CA TRP A 166 5.54 7.16 -10.67
C TRP A 166 5.25 8.54 -10.09
N ILE A 167 4.91 9.50 -10.95
CA ILE A 167 4.66 10.87 -10.51
C ILE A 167 3.32 11.38 -11.00
N SER A 168 2.80 12.34 -10.24
CA SER A 168 1.65 13.15 -10.62
C SER A 168 1.94 14.62 -10.39
N GLU A 169 1.77 15.40 -11.47
CA GLU A 169 1.98 16.85 -11.50
C GLU A 169 0.65 17.61 -11.38
N ASP A 170 -0.47 16.89 -11.31
CA ASP A 170 -1.84 17.43 -11.29
C ASP A 170 -2.63 16.99 -10.05
N LYS A 171 -1.92 16.86 -8.92
CA LYS A 171 -2.48 16.48 -7.60
C LYS A 171 -3.09 15.08 -7.55
N GLY A 172 -2.57 14.17 -8.37
CA GLY A 172 -2.98 12.77 -8.40
C GLY A 172 -4.15 12.46 -9.33
N ASN A 173 -4.50 13.37 -10.24
CA ASN A 173 -5.54 13.12 -11.26
C ASN A 173 -5.02 12.20 -12.36
N THR A 174 -3.77 12.38 -12.77
CA THR A 174 -3.08 11.53 -13.73
C THR A 174 -1.71 11.14 -13.20
N TRP A 175 -1.23 9.98 -13.68
CA TRP A 175 0.04 9.40 -13.25
C TRP A 175 0.84 8.92 -14.46
N ARG A 176 2.15 9.11 -14.41
CA ARG A 176 3.08 8.55 -15.39
C ARG A 176 4.29 7.93 -14.69
N MET A 177 4.82 6.87 -15.27
CA MET A 177 6.13 6.36 -14.87
C MET A 177 7.17 7.43 -15.21
N ASN A 178 8.02 7.77 -14.24
CA ASN A 178 9.08 8.75 -14.40
C ASN A 178 10.46 8.08 -14.50
N ARG A 179 10.73 7.08 -13.65
CA ARG A 179 12.03 6.40 -13.59
C ARG A 179 11.89 4.91 -13.30
N ASP A 180 12.75 4.12 -13.92
CA ASP A 180 13.07 2.75 -13.49
C ASP A 180 14.19 2.84 -12.45
N LEU A 181 13.90 2.42 -11.22
CA LEU A 181 14.83 2.47 -10.09
C LEU A 181 15.40 1.09 -9.76
N MET A 182 15.28 0.12 -10.68
CA MET A 182 15.91 -1.17 -10.49
C MET A 182 17.42 -1.02 -10.27
N PRO A 183 17.99 -1.70 -9.25
CA PRO A 183 19.42 -1.94 -9.18
C PRO A 183 19.91 -2.56 -10.48
N ASP A 184 21.17 -2.30 -10.85
CA ASP A 184 21.78 -2.79 -12.09
C ASP A 184 21.28 -4.20 -12.46
N ARG A 185 20.43 -4.26 -13.49
CA ARG A 185 19.74 -5.49 -13.92
C ARG A 185 20.73 -6.58 -14.34
N LYS A 186 21.96 -6.22 -14.73
CA LYS A 186 23.04 -7.17 -15.05
C LYS A 186 23.64 -7.77 -13.78
N ARG A 187 23.77 -6.98 -12.71
CA ARG A 187 24.31 -7.41 -11.42
C ARG A 187 23.29 -8.14 -10.56
N TYR A 188 22.02 -7.77 -10.66
CA TYR A 188 20.92 -8.34 -9.89
C TYR A 188 19.84 -8.97 -10.79
N PRO A 189 20.20 -9.88 -11.70
CA PRO A 189 19.23 -10.52 -12.57
C PRO A 189 18.29 -11.40 -11.75
N ALA A 190 17.00 -11.36 -12.11
CA ALA A 190 15.93 -12.13 -11.49
C ALA A 190 15.69 -11.86 -10.00
N TRP A 191 16.35 -10.87 -9.38
CA TRP A 191 16.02 -10.46 -8.03
C TRP A 191 14.57 -9.95 -7.96
N ARG A 192 13.93 -10.20 -6.82
CA ARG A 192 12.62 -9.69 -6.46
C ARG A 192 12.81 -8.66 -5.36
N PHE A 193 12.25 -7.48 -5.53
CA PHE A 193 12.34 -6.41 -4.54
C PHE A 193 10.98 -6.11 -3.90
N ASN A 194 10.97 -5.74 -2.63
CA ASN A 194 9.76 -5.32 -1.92
C ASN A 194 10.11 -4.39 -0.75
N HIS A 195 9.08 -3.82 -0.10
CA HIS A 195 9.16 -2.95 1.08
C HIS A 195 10.04 -1.70 0.85
N ILE A 196 9.70 -0.92 -0.17
CA ILE A 196 10.33 0.38 -0.42
C ILE A 196 9.96 1.35 0.71
N GLN A 197 10.95 1.97 1.32
CA GLN A 197 10.80 2.93 2.41
C GLN A 197 11.78 4.09 2.25
N PRO A 198 11.43 5.31 2.70
CA PRO A 198 12.38 6.40 2.78
C PRO A 198 13.43 6.10 3.86
N VAL A 199 14.65 6.57 3.65
CA VAL A 199 15.59 6.71 4.77
C VAL A 199 15.18 7.91 5.60
N VAL A 200 15.13 7.75 6.92
CA VAL A 200 14.76 8.81 7.86
C VAL A 200 15.89 9.10 8.83
N ARG A 201 16.05 10.38 9.19
CA ARG A 201 16.91 10.84 10.27
C ARG A 201 16.32 10.47 11.63
N PRO A 202 17.10 10.52 12.73
CA PRO A 202 16.59 10.24 14.08
C PRO A 202 15.41 11.13 14.51
N ASN A 203 15.29 12.33 13.95
CA ASN A 203 14.18 13.26 14.18
C ASN A 203 12.94 12.96 13.31
N GLY A 204 12.97 11.93 12.46
CA GLY A 204 11.88 11.52 11.57
C GLY A 204 11.87 12.23 10.21
N GLU A 205 12.78 13.17 9.96
CA GLU A 205 12.89 13.83 8.65
C GLU A 205 13.35 12.83 7.59
N ILE A 206 12.68 12.82 6.44
CA ILE A 206 13.07 12.04 5.27
C ILE A 206 14.39 12.59 4.73
N VAL A 207 15.30 11.68 4.36
CA VAL A 207 16.52 12.02 3.62
C VAL A 207 16.19 11.93 2.14
N ASP A 208 16.15 13.09 1.48
CA ASP A 208 15.84 13.20 0.06
C ASP A 208 16.77 12.32 -0.80
N GLY A 209 16.21 11.69 -1.82
CA GLY A 209 16.95 10.86 -2.77
C GLY A 209 17.43 9.51 -2.21
N MET A 210 17.05 9.13 -0.98
CA MET A 210 17.46 7.86 -0.38
C MET A 210 16.28 6.93 -0.09
N LEU A 211 16.33 5.73 -0.68
CA LEU A 211 15.36 4.66 -0.46
C LEU A 211 16.04 3.41 0.07
N LEU A 212 15.42 2.77 1.05
CA LEU A 212 15.76 1.44 1.55
C LEU A 212 14.71 0.44 1.04
N PHE A 213 15.16 -0.72 0.58
CA PHE A 213 14.27 -1.83 0.24
C PHE A 213 14.98 -3.16 0.42
N TYR A 214 14.20 -4.25 0.40
CA TYR A 214 14.73 -5.60 0.51
C TYR A 214 14.66 -6.31 -0.83
N GLY A 215 15.66 -7.14 -1.09
CA GLY A 215 15.75 -7.98 -2.27
C GLY A 215 16.00 -9.43 -1.95
N TRP A 216 15.45 -10.31 -2.77
CA TRP A 216 15.64 -11.76 -2.70
C TRP A 216 16.02 -12.31 -4.06
N LYS A 217 16.87 -13.34 -4.06
CA LYS A 217 17.36 -13.99 -5.28
C LYS A 217 16.84 -15.41 -5.41
N ASP A 218 16.99 -16.18 -4.34
CA ASP A 218 16.72 -17.61 -4.35
C ASP A 218 15.28 -17.84 -3.90
N GLY A 219 14.44 -18.37 -4.80
CA GLY A 219 12.98 -18.45 -4.62
C GLY A 219 12.52 -19.19 -3.37
N ASP A 220 13.35 -20.09 -2.83
CA ASP A 220 13.06 -20.93 -1.66
C ASP A 220 13.86 -20.54 -0.41
N SER A 221 14.74 -19.52 -0.50
CA SER A 221 15.51 -19.04 0.65
C SER A 221 14.86 -17.79 1.23
N PRO A 222 14.56 -17.75 2.54
CA PRO A 222 14.02 -16.56 3.19
C PRO A 222 15.06 -15.43 3.35
N THR A 223 16.30 -15.65 2.92
CA THR A 223 17.41 -14.71 3.17
C THR A 223 17.30 -13.48 2.26
N ALA A 224 16.84 -12.36 2.83
CA ALA A 224 16.82 -11.07 2.17
C ALA A 224 18.19 -10.39 2.21
N LYS A 225 18.44 -9.48 1.26
CA LYS A 225 19.46 -8.43 1.40
C LYS A 225 18.79 -7.08 1.42
N ALA A 226 19.29 -6.18 2.27
CA ALA A 226 18.92 -4.78 2.23
C ALA A 226 19.69 -4.06 1.11
N PHE A 227 19.01 -3.15 0.43
CA PHE A 227 19.55 -2.31 -0.63
C PHE A 227 19.27 -0.85 -0.27
N LEU A 228 20.31 -0.02 -0.40
CA LEU A 228 20.20 1.42 -0.34
C LEU A 228 20.34 1.96 -1.75
N LEU A 229 19.30 2.64 -2.23
CA LEU A 229 19.39 3.52 -3.39
C LEU A 229 19.70 4.93 -2.89
N HIS A 230 20.69 5.58 -3.50
CA HIS A 230 21.06 6.96 -3.27
C HIS A 230 21.28 7.61 -4.63
N GLU A 231 20.54 8.68 -4.88
CA GLU A 231 20.60 9.50 -6.10
C GLU A 231 21.72 10.54 -6.07
#